data_AF-A0A2V6BA28-F1
#
_entry.id   AF-A0A2V6BA28-F1
#
_cell.length_a   1.000
_cell.length_b   1.000
_cell.length_c   1.000
_cell.angle_alpha   90.00
_cell.angle_beta   90.00
_cell.angle_gamma   90.00
#
_symmetry.space_group_name_H-M   'P 1'
#
loop_
_entity.id
_entity.type
_entity.pdbx_description
1 polymer ?
#
loop_
_entity_poly.entity_id
_entity_poly.type
_entity_poly.pdbx_seq_one_letter_code
_entity_poly.pdbx_strand_id
1 'polypeptide(L)'
;MLMASVFTCLLSLFLVSIASGQTAPHKPLPTEPLEKYNMPPAYIFRMETSPRMISQFGPFTSFQVNVDANGNNILGDAANEPSIAVDPTNLSRMTIGWRQFDSVTSDFRQGGWGYTTNGGTTWTFPGVLENNVFRSDPVLNSNETGNFYYLSLLQTFCDNIWRSLDFGQTWTRLQADGAAGGGDKEWLAIDKTAGIGHGFQYQAWSTAATCGGGQFSRSTDGGVTWM
;
A
#
# COMPACT_ATOMS: atom_id res chain seq x y z
N MET A 1 -15.70 54.92 53.81
CA MET A 1 -14.78 53.81 54.11
C MET A 1 -15.00 52.73 53.06
N LEU A 2 -13.93 52.38 52.31
CA LEU A 2 -13.66 51.16 51.51
C LEU A 2 -14.71 50.71 50.46
N MET A 3 -14.43 50.27 49.23
CA MET A 3 -13.22 50.04 48.43
C MET A 3 -13.60 50.02 46.93
N ALA A 4 -12.57 50.13 46.08
CA ALA A 4 -12.59 50.28 44.63
C ALA A 4 -12.71 48.95 43.83
N SER A 5 -12.74 49.14 42.49
CA SER A 5 -12.33 48.22 41.41
C SER A 5 -13.46 47.45 40.70
N VAL A 6 -13.87 47.81 39.47
CA VAL A 6 -13.22 47.63 38.13
C VAL A 6 -13.83 46.42 37.39
N PHE A 7 -14.20 46.68 36.14
CA PHE A 7 -14.46 45.77 35.01
C PHE A 7 -15.86 45.15 34.82
N THR A 8 -16.66 45.61 33.84
CA THR A 8 -16.63 45.35 32.38
C THR A 8 -17.47 44.11 32.00
N CYS A 9 -18.47 44.36 31.15
CA CYS A 9 -19.39 43.45 30.46
C CYS A 9 -18.99 41.97 30.36
N LEU A 10 -19.86 41.09 30.87
CA LEU A 10 -19.91 39.66 30.50
C LEU A 10 -21.27 39.36 29.89
N LEU A 11 -21.46 39.78 28.64
CA LEU A 11 -22.41 39.12 27.73
C LEU A 11 -21.66 37.92 27.14
N SER A 12 -21.96 36.73 27.63
CA SER A 12 -21.48 35.46 27.11
C SER A 12 -22.03 35.23 25.69
N LEU A 13 -21.22 35.58 24.68
CA LEU A 13 -21.42 35.21 23.28
C LEU A 13 -20.97 33.76 23.08
N PHE A 14 -21.90 32.82 23.13
CA PHE A 14 -21.73 31.50 22.53
C PHE A 14 -21.81 31.65 21.00
N LEU A 15 -20.66 31.82 20.34
CA LEU A 15 -20.56 31.67 18.90
C LEU A 15 -20.44 30.18 18.57
N VAL A 16 -21.56 29.56 18.20
CA VAL A 16 -21.57 28.28 17.51
C VAL A 16 -21.01 28.54 16.12
N SER A 17 -19.78 28.11 15.86
CA SER A 17 -19.22 28.06 14.51
C SER A 17 -19.97 27.00 13.71
N ILE A 18 -21.03 27.42 13.02
CA ILE A 18 -21.66 26.61 11.98
C ILE A 18 -20.65 26.56 10.83
N ALA A 19 -19.82 25.52 10.81
CA ALA A 19 -19.04 25.17 9.63
C ALA A 19 -20.04 24.76 8.55
N SER A 20 -20.41 25.72 7.69
CA SER A 20 -21.12 25.41 6.46
C SER A 20 -20.17 24.57 5.60
N GLY A 21 -20.47 23.29 5.47
CA GLY A 21 -19.84 22.41 4.49
C GLY A 21 -20.25 22.85 3.09
N GLN A 22 -19.76 24.00 2.63
CA GLN A 22 -19.87 24.38 1.24
C GLN A 22 -19.13 23.32 0.44
N THR A 23 -19.87 22.62 -0.41
CA THR A 23 -19.30 21.81 -1.48
C THR A 23 -18.23 22.63 -2.16
N ALA A 24 -17.00 22.11 -2.21
CA ALA A 24 -15.92 22.74 -2.94
C ALA A 24 -16.44 23.06 -4.36
N PRO A 25 -16.16 24.27 -4.89
CA PRO A 25 -16.60 24.63 -6.23
C PRO A 25 -16.13 23.55 -7.20
N HIS A 26 -17.01 23.18 -8.13
CA HIS A 26 -16.73 22.16 -9.12
C HIS A 26 -15.41 22.49 -9.81
N LYS A 27 -14.37 21.68 -9.56
CA LYS A 27 -13.09 21.82 -10.25
C LYS A 27 -13.40 21.60 -11.73
N PRO A 28 -13.20 22.60 -12.61
CA PRO A 28 -13.46 22.41 -14.03
C PRO A 28 -12.68 21.17 -14.48
N LEU A 29 -13.34 20.33 -15.28
CA LEU A 29 -12.67 19.17 -15.86
C LEU A 29 -11.41 19.67 -16.58
N PRO A 30 -10.29 18.93 -16.51
CA PRO A 30 -9.12 19.26 -17.30
C PRO A 30 -9.54 19.50 -18.75
N THR A 31 -9.10 20.60 -19.35
CA THR A 31 -9.30 20.89 -20.77
C THR A 31 -8.35 20.10 -21.66
N GLU A 32 -7.44 19.35 -21.05
CA GLU A 32 -6.54 18.45 -21.74
C GLU A 32 -7.34 17.39 -22.51
N PRO A 33 -6.84 16.94 -23.68
CA PRO A 33 -7.46 15.84 -24.40
C PRO A 33 -7.62 14.62 -23.48
N LEU A 34 -8.81 14.01 -23.50
CA LEU A 34 -8.99 12.71 -22.87
C LEU A 34 -8.01 11.70 -23.45
N GLU A 35 -7.49 10.81 -22.59
CA GLU A 35 -6.70 9.67 -23.01
C GLU A 35 -7.45 8.84 -24.06
N LYS A 36 -6.76 8.46 -25.13
CA LYS A 36 -7.27 7.62 -26.21
C LYS A 36 -6.46 6.34 -26.27
N TYR A 37 -7.08 5.27 -26.78
CA TYR A 37 -6.47 3.94 -26.91
C TYR A 37 -5.06 3.92 -27.55
N ASN A 38 -4.74 4.90 -28.41
CA ASN A 38 -3.43 5.05 -29.06
C ASN A 38 -2.72 6.36 -28.70
N MET A 39 -3.12 7.04 -27.62
CA MET A 39 -2.41 8.22 -27.16
C MET A 39 -1.07 7.74 -26.59
N PRO A 40 0.08 8.23 -27.11
CA PRO A 40 1.35 7.86 -26.51
C PRO A 40 1.37 8.34 -25.05
N PRO A 41 2.00 7.60 -24.13
CA PRO A 41 2.24 8.09 -22.78
C PRO A 41 2.84 9.49 -22.83
N ALA A 42 2.46 10.36 -21.90
CA ALA A 42 3.13 11.65 -21.75
C ALA A 42 4.64 11.40 -21.62
N TYR A 43 5.43 11.97 -22.52
CA TYR A 43 6.88 11.80 -22.50
C TYR A 43 7.46 12.60 -21.33
N ILE A 44 7.50 11.99 -20.15
CA ILE A 44 8.17 12.51 -18.97
C ILE A 44 9.42 11.66 -18.76
N PHE A 45 10.33 11.70 -19.72
CA PHE A 45 11.61 11.03 -19.57
C PHE A 45 12.60 11.98 -18.90
N ARG A 46 12.75 11.87 -17.59
CA ARG A 46 13.91 12.40 -16.87
C ARG A 46 14.77 11.24 -16.40
N MET A 47 15.91 11.03 -17.06
CA MET A 47 17.01 10.20 -16.54
C MET A 47 17.89 11.01 -15.58
N GLU A 48 17.28 11.76 -14.67
CA GLU A 48 18.01 12.56 -13.70
C GLU A 48 17.68 12.06 -12.29
N THR A 49 18.71 11.93 -11.46
CA THR A 49 18.52 11.77 -10.02
C THR A 49 17.95 13.08 -9.48
N SER A 50 16.89 12.97 -8.70
CA SER A 50 16.14 14.04 -8.10
C SER A 50 15.61 13.59 -6.73
N PRO A 51 15.30 14.52 -5.82
CA PRO A 51 14.52 14.16 -4.64
C PRO A 51 13.22 13.47 -5.04
N ARG A 52 12.69 12.62 -4.14
CA ARG A 52 11.39 11.95 -4.31
C ARG A 52 10.30 12.87 -4.84
N MET A 53 9.40 12.33 -5.66
CA MET A 53 8.20 13.06 -6.06
C MET A 53 7.30 13.32 -4.83
N ILE A 54 6.83 14.57 -4.71
CA ILE A 54 5.79 14.97 -3.77
C ILE A 54 4.65 15.53 -4.62
N SER A 55 3.47 14.90 -4.54
CA SER A 55 2.29 15.29 -5.29
C SER A 55 1.20 15.77 -4.33
N GLN A 56 0.60 16.91 -4.62
CA GLN A 56 -0.49 17.47 -3.82
C GLN A 56 -1.78 17.52 -4.61
N PHE A 57 -2.85 16.97 -4.03
CA PHE A 57 -4.20 17.03 -4.56
C PHE A 57 -5.17 17.49 -3.48
N GLY A 58 -5.55 18.77 -3.52
CA GLY A 58 -6.39 19.37 -2.48
C GLY A 58 -5.71 19.26 -1.10
N PRO A 59 -6.37 18.68 -0.08
CA PRO A 59 -5.77 18.48 1.25
C PRO A 59 -4.81 17.28 1.33
N PHE A 60 -4.72 16.46 0.29
CA PHE A 60 -3.92 15.24 0.31
C PHE A 60 -2.52 15.50 -0.26
N THR A 61 -1.50 14.99 0.44
CA THR A 61 -0.11 14.97 -0.03
C THR A 61 0.34 13.52 -0.16
N SER A 62 0.79 13.15 -1.35
CA SER A 62 1.38 11.85 -1.65
C SER A 62 2.89 11.99 -1.79
N PHE A 63 3.62 11.03 -1.24
CA PHE A 63 5.08 10.95 -1.32
C PHE A 63 5.44 9.69 -2.11
N GLN A 64 6.43 9.79 -3.00
CA GLN A 64 7.00 8.63 -3.66
C GLN A 64 7.64 7.69 -2.62
N VAL A 65 7.44 6.37 -2.83
CA VAL A 65 7.79 5.32 -1.87
C VAL A 65 9.05 4.55 -2.26
N ASN A 66 9.18 4.19 -3.54
CA ASN A 66 10.38 3.54 -4.09
C ASN A 66 11.49 4.57 -4.30
N VAL A 67 12.19 4.87 -3.21
CA VAL A 67 13.27 5.85 -3.16
C VAL A 67 14.54 5.20 -2.62
N ASP A 68 15.70 5.74 -2.99
CA ASP A 68 16.98 5.28 -2.44
C ASP A 68 17.15 5.67 -0.95
N ALA A 69 18.26 5.27 -0.34
CA ALA A 69 18.57 5.58 1.06
C ALA A 69 18.68 7.10 1.36
N ASN A 70 18.85 7.93 0.34
CA ASN A 70 18.90 9.39 0.46
C ASN A 70 17.53 10.04 0.18
N GLY A 71 16.50 9.26 -0.13
CA GLY A 71 15.17 9.76 -0.49
C GLY A 71 15.09 10.33 -1.90
N ASN A 72 15.96 9.92 -2.82
CA ASN A 72 15.90 10.28 -4.24
C ASN A 72 15.14 9.23 -5.05
N ASN A 73 14.66 9.60 -6.24
CA ASN A 73 14.17 8.61 -7.19
C ASN A 73 15.29 7.64 -7.62
N ILE A 74 14.92 6.41 -7.89
CA ILE A 74 15.83 5.37 -8.36
C ILE A 74 15.84 5.39 -9.89
N LEU A 75 16.98 5.67 -10.50
CA LEU A 75 17.12 5.69 -11.96
C LEU A 75 17.05 4.30 -12.55
N GLY A 76 16.26 4.13 -13.61
CA GLY A 76 16.08 2.85 -14.28
C GLY A 76 15.15 1.87 -13.55
N ASP A 77 14.63 2.23 -12.37
CA ASP A 77 13.60 1.43 -11.70
C ASP A 77 12.28 1.49 -12.47
N ALA A 78 11.69 0.33 -12.74
CA ALA A 78 10.39 0.19 -13.41
C ALA A 78 9.29 -0.32 -12.47
N ALA A 79 9.45 -0.10 -11.16
CA ALA A 79 8.50 -0.49 -10.12
C ALA A 79 7.05 -0.15 -10.47
N ASN A 80 6.15 -1.14 -10.33
CA ASN A 80 4.74 -1.00 -10.69
C ASN A 80 3.85 -2.03 -9.96
N GLU A 81 2.55 -2.00 -10.22
CA GLU A 81 1.52 -2.83 -9.57
C GLU A 81 1.61 -2.81 -8.02
N PRO A 82 1.53 -1.63 -7.40
CA PRO A 82 1.67 -1.52 -5.95
C PRO A 82 0.41 -1.94 -5.19
N SER A 83 0.61 -2.41 -3.97
CA SER A 83 -0.45 -2.65 -2.97
C SER A 83 0.00 -2.14 -1.60
N ILE A 84 -0.93 -1.64 -0.78
CA ILE A 84 -0.67 -0.98 0.51
C ILE A 84 -1.38 -1.70 1.66
N ALA A 85 -0.68 -1.89 2.78
CA ALA A 85 -1.27 -2.24 4.06
C ALA A 85 -1.00 -1.15 5.10
N VAL A 86 -1.99 -0.90 5.95
CA VAL A 86 -1.97 0.10 7.02
C VAL A 86 -2.24 -0.61 8.35
N ASP A 87 -1.46 -0.32 9.39
CA ASP A 87 -1.69 -0.84 10.73
C ASP A 87 -2.93 -0.17 11.34
N PRO A 88 -4.02 -0.92 11.61
CA PRO A 88 -5.24 -0.33 12.16
C PRO A 88 -5.06 0.14 13.60
N THR A 89 -4.02 -0.31 14.30
CA THR A 89 -3.70 0.09 15.68
C THR A 89 -2.80 1.33 15.74
N ASN A 90 -2.12 1.65 14.64
CA ASN A 90 -1.29 2.84 14.49
C ASN A 90 -1.16 3.26 13.02
N LEU A 91 -1.98 4.22 12.60
CA LEU A 91 -2.03 4.70 11.20
C LEU A 91 -0.74 5.37 10.71
N SER A 92 0.24 5.62 11.59
CA SER A 92 1.57 6.07 11.16
C SER A 92 2.42 4.94 10.56
N ARG A 93 2.02 3.68 10.76
CA ARG A 93 2.73 2.49 10.27
C ARG A 93 2.03 1.93 9.04
N MET A 94 2.76 1.88 7.94
CA MET A 94 2.26 1.37 6.67
C MET A 94 3.37 0.65 5.93
N THR A 95 2.98 -0.25 5.04
CA THR A 95 3.89 -0.90 4.09
C THR A 95 3.25 -0.88 2.71
N ILE A 96 4.07 -0.67 1.67
CA ILE A 96 3.66 -0.82 0.27
C ILE A 96 4.57 -1.87 -0.34
N GLY A 97 3.99 -2.83 -1.04
CA GLY A 97 4.72 -3.75 -1.92
C GLY A 97 4.47 -3.41 -3.37
N TRP A 98 5.39 -3.77 -4.25
CA TRP A 98 5.32 -3.57 -5.69
C TRP A 98 6.14 -4.64 -6.41
N ARG A 99 5.94 -4.77 -7.72
CA ARG A 99 6.86 -5.54 -8.58
C ARG A 99 8.13 -4.71 -8.77
N GLN A 100 9.24 -5.14 -8.17
CA GLN A 100 10.54 -4.49 -8.28
C GLN A 100 11.25 -4.94 -9.56
N PHE A 101 11.68 -3.98 -10.38
CA PHE A 101 12.54 -4.21 -11.54
C PHE A 101 13.82 -3.40 -11.35
N ASP A 102 14.98 -4.04 -11.46
CA ASP A 102 16.25 -3.31 -11.28
C ASP A 102 16.62 -2.46 -12.50
N SER A 103 15.95 -2.69 -13.65
CA SER A 103 16.15 -1.93 -14.88
C SER A 103 14.89 -1.92 -15.76
N VAL A 104 14.59 -0.77 -16.37
CA VAL A 104 13.59 -0.59 -17.44
C VAL A 104 13.90 -1.42 -18.70
N THR A 105 15.10 -1.99 -18.82
CA THR A 105 15.51 -2.84 -19.95
C THR A 105 15.34 -4.34 -19.68
N SER A 106 14.81 -4.72 -18.51
CA SER A 106 14.59 -6.12 -18.12
C SER A 106 13.15 -6.34 -17.66
N ASP A 107 12.59 -7.50 -17.98
CA ASP A 107 11.28 -7.95 -17.50
C ASP A 107 11.37 -8.83 -16.24
N PHE A 108 12.59 -9.11 -15.77
CA PHE A 108 12.81 -9.82 -14.51
C PHE A 108 12.38 -8.93 -13.34
N ARG A 109 11.60 -9.53 -12.44
CA ARG A 109 10.95 -8.83 -11.34
C ARG A 109 10.92 -9.63 -10.07
N GLN A 110 10.94 -8.89 -8.97
CA GLN A 110 11.03 -9.40 -7.62
C GLN A 110 9.98 -8.71 -6.73
N GLY A 111 9.79 -9.22 -5.52
CA GLY A 111 8.83 -8.67 -4.56
C GLY A 111 9.48 -7.54 -3.78
N GLY A 112 9.36 -6.31 -4.26
CA GLY A 112 9.85 -5.12 -3.55
C GLY A 112 8.88 -4.71 -2.46
N TRP A 113 9.38 -4.05 -1.42
CA TRP A 113 8.54 -3.37 -0.44
C TRP A 113 9.24 -2.17 0.21
N GLY A 114 8.44 -1.26 0.75
CA GLY A 114 8.91 -0.16 1.57
C GLY A 114 7.95 0.06 2.73
N TYR A 115 8.47 0.52 3.86
CA TYR A 115 7.68 0.78 5.06
C TYR A 115 7.87 2.21 5.57
N THR A 116 6.93 2.64 6.41
CA THR A 116 6.94 3.95 7.07
C THR A 116 6.45 3.81 8.51
N THR A 117 6.90 4.72 9.37
CA THR A 117 6.46 4.83 10.77
C THR A 117 5.98 6.24 11.12
N ASN A 118 5.86 7.12 10.10
CA ASN A 118 5.49 8.53 10.25
C ASN A 118 4.39 8.97 9.28
N GLY A 119 3.41 8.09 9.05
CA GLY A 119 2.22 8.42 8.27
C GLY A 119 2.51 8.62 6.78
N GLY A 120 3.55 7.97 6.26
CA GLY A 120 3.88 8.01 4.83
C GLY A 120 4.64 9.25 4.39
N THR A 121 5.13 10.07 5.34
CA THR A 121 5.93 11.26 5.03
C THR A 121 7.38 10.91 4.64
N THR A 122 7.91 9.79 5.14
CA THR A 122 9.15 9.17 4.64
C THR A 122 8.99 7.67 4.55
N TRP A 123 9.70 7.06 3.59
CA TRP A 123 9.67 5.62 3.35
C TRP A 123 11.08 5.06 3.38
N THR A 124 11.22 3.85 3.92
CA THR A 124 12.45 3.07 3.90
C THR A 124 12.26 1.89 2.96
N PHE A 125 13.16 1.73 1.99
CA PHE A 125 13.20 0.60 1.06
C PHE A 125 14.31 -0.38 1.48
N PRO A 126 13.97 -1.54 2.09
CA PRO A 126 14.99 -2.48 2.56
C PRO A 126 15.56 -3.37 1.45
N GLY A 127 14.80 -3.57 0.37
CA GLY A 127 15.15 -4.46 -0.74
C GLY A 127 13.97 -5.34 -1.17
N VAL A 128 14.28 -6.56 -1.62
CA VAL A 128 13.33 -7.51 -2.19
C VAL A 128 13.15 -8.74 -1.31
N LEU A 129 11.96 -9.36 -1.33
CA LEU A 129 11.60 -10.46 -0.40
C LEU A 129 12.60 -11.62 -0.46
N GLU A 130 13.09 -11.90 -1.67
CA GLU A 130 14.04 -12.96 -1.94
C GLU A 130 14.89 -12.57 -3.16
N ASN A 131 16.21 -12.53 -2.98
CA ASN A 131 17.13 -12.03 -4.01
C ASN A 131 17.24 -13.01 -5.18
N ASN A 132 17.15 -12.48 -6.40
CA ASN A 132 17.16 -13.22 -7.67
C ASN A 132 16.04 -14.26 -7.81
N VAL A 133 14.93 -14.11 -7.10
CA VAL A 133 13.75 -15.00 -7.25
C VAL A 133 12.59 -14.21 -7.85
N PHE A 134 11.98 -14.78 -8.90
CA PHE A 134 10.77 -14.22 -9.49
C PHE A 134 9.68 -14.12 -8.44
N ARG A 135 9.15 -12.91 -8.27
CA ARG A 135 8.04 -12.59 -7.36
C ARG A 135 7.23 -11.47 -8.01
N SER A 136 5.93 -11.65 -8.15
CA SER A 136 5.02 -10.71 -8.82
C SER A 136 3.75 -10.46 -7.98
N ASP A 137 2.89 -9.61 -8.51
CA ASP A 137 1.48 -9.40 -8.12
C ASP A 137 1.29 -9.23 -6.59
N PRO A 138 1.98 -8.24 -5.98
CA PRO A 138 1.95 -8.10 -4.54
C PRO A 138 0.58 -7.68 -4.05
N VAL A 139 0.01 -8.43 -3.10
CA VAL A 139 -1.21 -8.04 -2.39
C VAL A 139 -0.95 -8.01 -0.91
N LEU A 140 -0.98 -6.80 -0.33
CA LEU A 140 -0.68 -6.58 1.07
C LEU A 140 -1.95 -6.34 1.87
N ASN A 141 -1.99 -6.86 3.09
CA ASN A 141 -3.07 -6.58 4.05
C ASN A 141 -2.51 -6.58 5.48
N SER A 142 -3.29 -6.05 6.41
CA SER A 142 -3.01 -6.10 7.84
C SER A 142 -4.11 -6.89 8.56
N ASN A 143 -3.83 -7.53 9.67
CA ASN A 143 -4.91 -7.97 10.57
C ASN A 143 -5.24 -6.85 11.58
N GLU A 144 -6.27 -7.07 12.40
CA GLU A 144 -6.73 -6.15 13.45
C GLU A 144 -5.72 -5.89 14.57
N THR A 145 -4.70 -6.74 14.72
CA THR A 145 -3.64 -6.62 15.73
C THR A 145 -2.38 -5.92 15.21
N GLY A 146 -2.35 -5.48 13.95
CA GLY A 146 -1.23 -4.74 13.36
C GLY A 146 -0.13 -5.60 12.73
N ASN A 147 -0.35 -6.91 12.57
CA ASN A 147 0.53 -7.76 11.78
C ASN A 147 0.25 -7.54 10.29
N PHE A 148 1.30 -7.54 9.47
CA PHE A 148 1.17 -7.40 8.02
C PHE A 148 1.40 -8.71 7.29
N TYR A 149 0.71 -8.84 6.17
CA TYR A 149 0.77 -9.98 5.27
C TYR A 149 1.04 -9.49 3.85
N TYR A 150 1.90 -10.21 3.14
CA TYR A 150 2.26 -9.96 1.74
C TYR A 150 2.05 -11.27 1.00
N LEU A 151 1.07 -11.30 0.12
CA LEU A 151 0.90 -12.36 -0.87
C LEU A 151 1.81 -12.05 -2.06
N SER A 152 2.59 -13.04 -2.51
CA SER A 152 3.41 -12.93 -3.71
C SER A 152 3.29 -14.15 -4.64
N LEU A 153 3.06 -13.87 -5.93
CA LEU A 153 3.03 -14.84 -7.03
C LEU A 153 4.42 -15.28 -7.47
N LEU A 154 4.61 -16.58 -7.66
CA LEU A 154 5.80 -17.21 -8.28
C LEU A 154 5.64 -17.36 -9.79
N GLN A 155 6.74 -17.68 -10.48
CA GLN A 155 6.73 -17.95 -11.93
C GLN A 155 5.85 -19.16 -12.30
N THR A 156 5.61 -20.06 -11.34
CA THR A 156 4.71 -21.21 -11.48
C THR A 156 3.23 -20.86 -11.38
N PHE A 157 2.89 -19.57 -11.23
CA PHE A 157 1.56 -19.06 -10.89
C PHE A 157 1.02 -19.52 -9.54
N CYS A 158 1.91 -19.98 -8.65
CA CYS A 158 1.56 -20.33 -7.28
C CYS A 158 2.00 -19.22 -6.33
N ASP A 159 1.32 -19.10 -5.21
CA ASP A 159 1.51 -18.01 -4.27
C ASP A 159 2.28 -18.46 -3.03
N ASN A 160 2.86 -17.47 -2.36
CA ASN A 160 3.30 -17.56 -0.99
C ASN A 160 2.74 -16.43 -0.16
N ILE A 161 2.57 -16.68 1.14
CA ILE A 161 2.29 -15.64 2.12
C ILE A 161 3.53 -15.38 2.95
N TRP A 162 3.85 -14.10 3.09
CA TRP A 162 4.85 -13.60 3.99
C TRP A 162 4.18 -12.81 5.10
N ARG A 163 4.71 -12.92 6.32
CA ARG A 163 4.22 -12.19 7.48
C ARG A 163 5.31 -11.29 8.06
N SER A 164 4.91 -10.08 8.43
CA SER A 164 5.72 -9.16 9.23
C SER A 164 5.06 -8.97 10.59
N LEU A 165 5.88 -9.06 11.65
CA LEU A 165 5.50 -8.78 13.05
C LEU A 165 6.12 -7.46 13.54
N ASP A 166 6.84 -6.76 12.66
CA ASP A 166 7.58 -5.55 12.92
C ASP A 166 7.18 -4.46 11.93
N PHE A 167 5.87 -4.36 11.68
CA PHE A 167 5.22 -3.29 10.92
C PHE A 167 5.83 -3.05 9.53
N GLY A 168 6.17 -4.15 8.84
CA GLY A 168 6.61 -4.16 7.45
C GLY A 168 8.12 -3.99 7.28
N GLN A 169 8.89 -3.97 8.37
CA GLN A 169 10.35 -3.87 8.28
C GLN A 169 10.98 -5.15 7.76
N THR A 170 10.56 -6.30 8.26
CA THR A 170 11.05 -7.62 7.84
C THR A 170 9.90 -8.59 7.59
N TRP A 171 10.17 -9.59 6.75
CA TRP A 171 9.17 -10.55 6.29
C TRP A 171 9.66 -11.98 6.49
N THR A 172 8.77 -12.84 6.97
CA THR A 172 8.99 -14.28 7.10
C THR A 172 8.02 -15.03 6.19
N ARG A 173 8.54 -15.84 5.26
CA ARG A 173 7.72 -16.75 4.43
C ARG A 173 7.06 -17.79 5.33
N LEU A 174 5.75 -17.98 5.21
CA LEU A 174 5.00 -18.89 6.09
C LEU A 174 4.99 -20.34 5.60
N GLN A 175 5.27 -20.59 4.32
CA GLN A 175 5.24 -21.93 3.71
C GLN A 175 6.44 -22.20 2.80
N ALA A 176 6.54 -23.44 2.33
CA ALA A 176 7.36 -23.77 1.16
C ALA A 176 6.82 -23.07 -0.10
N ASP A 177 7.65 -22.92 -1.13
CA ASP A 177 7.26 -22.24 -2.36
C ASP A 177 6.01 -22.86 -3.00
N GLY A 178 5.05 -21.99 -3.34
CA GLY A 178 3.78 -22.36 -3.96
C GLY A 178 2.77 -23.08 -3.06
N ALA A 179 3.11 -23.34 -1.80
CA ALA A 179 2.22 -24.08 -0.90
C ALA A 179 1.01 -23.27 -0.41
N ALA A 180 0.89 -21.98 -0.76
CA ALA A 180 -0.35 -21.23 -0.58
C ALA A 180 -1.37 -21.45 -1.72
N GLY A 181 -1.03 -22.23 -2.75
CA GLY A 181 -1.91 -22.48 -3.89
C GLY A 181 -1.96 -21.28 -4.83
N GLY A 182 -3.15 -20.86 -5.26
CA GLY A 182 -3.34 -19.57 -5.93
C GLY A 182 -3.37 -19.57 -7.45
N GLY A 183 -3.06 -18.42 -8.03
CA GLY A 183 -3.11 -18.18 -9.47
C GLY A 183 -2.91 -16.71 -9.82
N ASP A 184 -2.69 -16.40 -11.10
CA ASP A 184 -2.43 -15.04 -11.55
C ASP A 184 -3.65 -14.12 -11.37
N LYS A 185 -3.37 -12.86 -11.01
CA LYS A 185 -4.36 -11.82 -10.68
C LYS A 185 -5.15 -12.14 -9.42
N GLU A 186 -4.43 -12.61 -8.42
CA GLU A 186 -4.92 -12.91 -7.11
C GLU A 186 -5.21 -11.66 -6.27
N TRP A 187 -6.09 -11.83 -5.28
CA TRP A 187 -6.39 -10.86 -4.24
C TRP A 187 -6.45 -11.55 -2.89
N LEU A 188 -6.01 -10.87 -1.83
CA LEU A 188 -6.00 -11.36 -0.45
C LEU A 188 -6.95 -10.54 0.43
N ALA A 189 -7.80 -11.23 1.18
CA ALA A 189 -8.61 -10.66 2.24
C ALA A 189 -8.34 -11.36 3.58
N ILE A 190 -8.42 -10.60 4.67
CA ILE A 190 -8.34 -11.12 6.05
C ILE A 190 -9.64 -10.74 6.74
N ASP A 191 -10.35 -11.71 7.30
CA ASP A 191 -11.58 -11.43 8.06
C ASP A 191 -11.22 -10.91 9.46
N LYS A 192 -11.54 -9.64 9.68
CA LYS A 192 -11.28 -8.90 10.93
C LYS A 192 -12.54 -8.79 11.80
N THR A 193 -13.65 -9.42 11.40
CA THR A 193 -14.92 -9.38 12.14
C THR A 193 -14.85 -10.28 13.37
N ALA A 194 -15.76 -10.11 14.33
CA ALA A 194 -15.87 -10.99 15.51
C ALA A 194 -16.61 -12.31 15.23
N GLY A 195 -16.79 -12.68 13.95
CA GLY A 195 -17.52 -13.87 13.53
C GLY A 195 -16.67 -15.15 13.59
N ILE A 196 -17.27 -16.27 13.16
CA ILE A 196 -16.59 -17.57 13.11
C ILE A 196 -15.38 -17.61 12.17
N GLY A 197 -15.32 -16.67 11.20
CA GLY A 197 -14.23 -16.53 10.26
C GLY A 197 -13.10 -15.62 10.75
N HIS A 198 -13.18 -15.09 11.96
CA HIS A 198 -12.18 -14.17 12.50
C HIS A 198 -10.75 -14.71 12.34
N GLY A 199 -9.89 -13.93 11.70
CA GLY A 199 -8.49 -14.29 11.42
C GLY A 199 -8.27 -15.20 10.22
N PHE A 200 -9.35 -15.70 9.58
CA PHE A 200 -9.21 -16.45 8.33
C PHE A 200 -8.74 -15.54 7.21
N GLN A 201 -7.93 -16.11 6.34
CA GLN A 201 -7.42 -15.44 5.16
C GLN A 201 -8.02 -16.10 3.93
N TYR A 202 -8.35 -15.29 2.94
CA TYR A 202 -9.01 -15.73 1.72
C TYR A 202 -8.24 -15.18 0.54
N GLN A 203 -8.02 -16.02 -0.45
CA GLN A 203 -7.49 -15.57 -1.72
C GLN A 203 -8.42 -16.00 -2.85
N ALA A 204 -8.48 -15.19 -3.90
CA ALA A 204 -9.21 -15.50 -5.12
C ALA A 204 -8.43 -14.97 -6.32
N TRP A 205 -8.49 -15.67 -7.46
CA TRP A 205 -7.65 -15.38 -8.63
C TRP A 205 -8.40 -15.61 -9.96
N SER A 206 -7.77 -15.20 -11.06
CA SER A 206 -8.38 -15.32 -12.40
C SER A 206 -8.42 -16.76 -12.91
N THR A 207 -9.29 -17.05 -13.88
CA THR A 207 -9.28 -18.36 -14.57
C THR A 207 -8.11 -18.51 -15.56
N ALA A 208 -7.32 -17.45 -15.81
CA ALA A 208 -6.37 -17.43 -16.91
C ALA A 208 -5.09 -18.21 -16.61
N ALA A 209 -4.64 -18.22 -15.34
CA ALA A 209 -3.53 -19.02 -14.88
C ALA A 209 -3.73 -19.41 -13.41
N THR A 210 -3.67 -20.71 -13.09
CA THR A 210 -3.96 -21.25 -11.76
C THR A 210 -2.91 -22.26 -11.32
N CYS A 211 -2.57 -22.23 -10.04
CA CYS A 211 -1.76 -23.25 -9.37
C CYS A 211 -2.64 -24.44 -9.00
N GLY A 212 -2.60 -25.50 -9.82
CA GLY A 212 -3.31 -26.75 -9.58
C GLY A 212 -4.79 -26.73 -9.99
N GLY A 213 -5.56 -25.69 -9.66
CA GLY A 213 -6.96 -25.51 -10.08
C GLY A 213 -7.80 -24.69 -9.10
N GLY A 214 -9.04 -24.35 -9.48
CA GLY A 214 -9.94 -23.51 -8.69
C GLY A 214 -9.74 -22.00 -8.93
N GLN A 215 -10.42 -21.17 -8.15
CA GLN A 215 -10.32 -19.70 -8.17
C GLN A 215 -10.41 -19.07 -6.78
N PHE A 216 -10.35 -19.90 -5.76
CA PHE A 216 -10.54 -19.51 -4.37
C PHE A 216 -9.93 -20.55 -3.46
N SER A 217 -9.25 -20.09 -2.42
CA SER A 217 -8.82 -20.91 -1.29
C SER A 217 -8.83 -20.07 -0.02
N ARG A 218 -8.77 -20.74 1.13
CA ARG A 218 -8.68 -20.06 2.42
C ARG A 218 -7.63 -20.68 3.32
N SER A 219 -7.12 -19.88 4.23
CA SER A 219 -6.35 -20.31 5.39
C SER A 219 -7.14 -20.05 6.66
N THR A 220 -7.08 -21.00 7.60
CA THR A 220 -7.73 -20.92 8.91
C THR A 220 -6.75 -20.83 10.07
N ASP A 221 -5.45 -20.78 9.78
CA ASP A 221 -4.35 -20.84 10.74
C ASP A 221 -3.35 -19.66 10.56
N GLY A 222 -3.89 -18.49 10.19
CA GLY A 222 -3.09 -17.27 10.07
C GLY A 222 -2.18 -17.26 8.84
N GLY A 223 -2.58 -17.97 7.79
CA GLY A 223 -1.89 -18.03 6.51
C GLY A 223 -0.90 -19.18 6.41
N VAL A 224 -0.82 -20.14 7.34
CA VAL A 224 0.21 -21.19 7.31
C VAL A 224 -0.16 -22.33 6.35
N THR A 225 -1.41 -22.79 6.36
CA THR A 225 -1.93 -23.80 5.43
C THR A 225 -3.14 -23.27 4.67
N TRP A 226 -3.34 -23.77 3.44
CA TRP A 226 -4.37 -23.33 2.51
C TRP A 226 -5.17 -24.51 1.97
N MET A 227 -6.49 -24.32 1.84
CA MET A 227 -7.47 -25.33 1.41
C MET A 227 -8.52 -24.75 0.46
#